data_AF-A0A5C8KLI1-F1
#
_entry.id   AF-A0A5C8KLI1-F1
#
_cell.length_a   1.000
_cell.length_b   1.000
_cell.length_c   1.000
_cell.angle_alpha   90.00
_cell.angle_beta   90.00
_cell.angle_gamma   90.00
#
_symmetry.space_group_name_H-M   'P 1'
#
loop_
_entity.id
_entity.type
_entity.pdbx_description
1 polymer ?
#
loop_
_entity_poly.entity_id
_entity_poly.type
_entity_poly.pdbx_seq_one_letter_code
_entity_poly.pdbx_strand_id
1 'polypeptide(L)'
;MTLSLRTLMLAVAVMLLAACNRDADTPVVETPPVAAPGAQDDQMAWRNYLTDVVRRNAPDDVTQTYNYFLPASDTEGYEQVYSRQLENVETALLRTIPPGNLLIFSSPEPGRAADMMVSAFELVPQNSLPGVYVMLIGNPDDEARVKGPVEETGARFIFVEMK
;
A
#
# COMPACT_ATOMS: atom_id res chain seq x y z
N MET A 1 -38.65 -47.90 39.15
CA MET A 1 -39.73 -46.98 38.73
C MET A 1 -40.12 -46.17 39.95
N THR A 2 -39.52 -45.00 40.11
CA THR A 2 -39.61 -44.07 41.25
C THR A 2 -39.60 -42.67 40.63
N LEU A 3 -40.73 -42.01 40.45
CA LEU A 3 -41.39 -41.13 41.43
C LEU A 3 -40.43 -40.10 42.04
N SER A 4 -40.45 -38.86 41.54
CA SER A 4 -40.57 -37.61 42.32
C SER A 4 -40.38 -36.42 41.36
N LEU A 5 -41.43 -35.73 40.92
CA LEU A 5 -42.13 -34.65 41.62
C LEU A 5 -41.49 -33.28 41.35
N ARG A 6 -42.14 -32.59 40.42
CA ARG A 6 -42.18 -31.14 40.18
C ARG A 6 -41.90 -30.29 41.44
N THR A 7 -40.68 -29.79 41.58
CA THR A 7 -40.40 -28.57 42.35
C THR A 7 -38.98 -28.14 42.02
N LEU A 8 -38.82 -27.13 41.18
CA LEU A 8 -37.93 -25.97 41.34
C LEU A 8 -37.80 -25.28 39.97
N MET A 9 -38.90 -24.67 39.56
CA MET A 9 -38.85 -23.46 38.73
C MET A 9 -38.05 -22.43 39.54
N LEU A 10 -37.29 -21.56 38.85
CA LEU A 10 -36.66 -20.33 39.35
C LEU A 10 -35.19 -20.42 39.80
N ALA A 11 -34.22 -20.56 38.87
CA ALA A 11 -32.85 -20.05 39.06
C ALA A 11 -31.94 -20.15 37.80
N VAL A 12 -32.36 -19.80 36.59
CA VAL A 12 -31.41 -19.62 35.46
C VAL A 12 -31.85 -18.47 34.55
N ALA A 13 -31.95 -17.26 35.11
CA ALA A 13 -32.25 -16.04 34.36
C ALA A 13 -31.16 -14.96 34.53
N VAL A 14 -29.91 -15.35 34.83
CA VAL A 14 -28.80 -14.40 35.06
C VAL A 14 -27.59 -14.66 34.14
N MET A 15 -27.59 -15.70 33.30
CA MET A 15 -26.46 -15.97 32.40
C MET A 15 -26.45 -15.15 31.10
N LEU A 16 -27.40 -14.23 30.89
CA LEU A 16 -27.45 -13.40 29.67
C LEU A 16 -26.75 -12.04 29.79
N LEU A 17 -26.17 -11.70 30.95
CA LEU A 17 -25.50 -10.40 31.18
C LEU A 17 -23.97 -10.46 31.07
N ALA A 18 -23.36 -11.63 30.83
CA ALA A 18 -21.91 -11.75 30.61
C ALA A 18 -21.48 -11.59 29.14
N ALA A 19 -22.42 -11.34 28.21
CA ALA A 19 -22.12 -11.13 26.79
C ALA A 19 -21.94 -9.65 26.42
N CYS A 20 -22.15 -8.71 27.35
CA CYS A 20 -22.11 -7.27 27.10
C CYS A 20 -21.05 -6.54 27.93
N ASN A 21 -19.87 -7.15 28.11
CA ASN A 21 -18.73 -6.42 28.67
C ASN A 21 -17.42 -6.82 28.01
N ARG A 22 -17.33 -6.57 26.70
CA ARG A 22 -16.09 -6.69 25.94
C ARG A 22 -15.56 -5.32 25.52
N ASP A 23 -15.62 -4.38 26.46
CA ASP A 23 -14.65 -3.29 26.56
C ASP A 23 -13.42 -3.86 27.28
N ALA A 24 -12.65 -4.66 26.55
CA ALA A 24 -11.26 -4.86 26.86
C ALA A 24 -10.51 -4.21 25.70
N ASP A 25 -10.04 -2.98 25.95
CA ASP A 25 -8.89 -2.40 25.27
C ASP A 25 -7.75 -3.43 25.39
N THR A 26 -7.73 -4.40 24.48
CA THR A 26 -6.50 -5.11 24.15
C THR A 26 -5.55 -4.03 23.68
N PRO A 27 -4.40 -3.82 24.35
CA PRO A 27 -3.39 -2.91 23.83
C PRO A 27 -3.11 -3.37 22.41
N VAL A 28 -3.36 -2.49 21.43
CA VAL A 28 -2.94 -2.75 20.06
C VAL A 28 -1.42 -2.80 20.12
N VAL A 29 -0.87 -4.01 20.23
CA VAL A 29 0.56 -4.23 20.08
C VAL A 29 0.85 -3.85 18.63
N GLU A 30 1.51 -2.71 18.43
CA GLU A 30 1.94 -2.29 17.11
C GLU A 30 2.86 -3.36 16.53
N THR A 31 2.39 -4.01 15.46
CA THR A 31 3.18 -5.00 14.74
C THR A 31 4.45 -4.32 14.20
N PRO A 32 5.65 -4.89 14.40
CA PRO A 32 6.88 -4.37 13.81
C PRO A 32 6.76 -4.21 12.29
N PRO A 33 7.48 -3.25 11.66
CA PRO A 33 7.55 -3.14 10.21
C PRO A 33 7.99 -4.44 9.55
N VAL A 34 7.38 -4.77 8.41
CA VAL A 34 7.83 -5.88 7.57
C VAL A 34 9.11 -5.42 6.85
N ALA A 35 10.18 -6.20 6.93
CA ALA A 35 11.42 -5.90 6.23
C ALA A 35 11.27 -6.12 4.72
N ALA A 36 12.02 -5.34 3.92
CA ALA A 36 12.10 -5.47 2.48
C ALA A 36 12.59 -6.87 2.11
N PRO A 37 11.88 -7.58 1.21
CA PRO A 37 12.33 -8.87 0.73
C PRO A 37 13.59 -8.75 -0.14
N GLY A 38 14.30 -9.86 -0.31
CA GLY A 38 15.35 -9.99 -1.29
C GLY A 38 14.81 -9.93 -2.73
N ALA A 39 15.69 -9.60 -3.68
CA ALA A 39 15.31 -9.46 -5.09
C ALA A 39 14.70 -10.73 -5.71
N GLN A 40 15.12 -11.89 -5.21
CA GLN A 40 14.69 -13.21 -5.68
C GLN A 40 13.61 -13.84 -4.78
N ASP A 41 13.12 -13.12 -3.77
CA ASP A 41 12.05 -13.61 -2.92
C ASP A 41 10.72 -13.67 -3.70
N ASP A 42 9.81 -14.53 -3.23
CA ASP A 42 8.56 -14.76 -3.93
C ASP A 42 7.63 -13.52 -3.94
N GLN A 43 6.66 -13.56 -4.85
CA GLN A 43 5.69 -12.49 -5.03
C GLN A 43 4.85 -12.22 -3.77
N MET A 44 4.67 -13.20 -2.89
CA MET A 44 3.90 -13.03 -1.67
C MET A 44 4.66 -12.21 -0.62
N ALA A 45 5.98 -12.43 -0.49
CA ALA A 45 6.84 -11.62 0.37
C ALA A 45 6.76 -10.14 -0.03
N TRP A 46 6.89 -9.85 -1.33
CA TRP A 46 6.78 -8.50 -1.88
C TRP A 46 5.40 -7.88 -1.66
N ARG A 47 4.30 -8.62 -1.89
CA ARG A 47 2.95 -8.10 -1.60
C ARG A 47 2.74 -7.77 -0.12
N ASN A 48 3.24 -8.60 0.79
CA ASN A 48 3.10 -8.38 2.23
C ASN A 48 3.85 -7.13 2.67
N TYR A 49 5.10 -6.98 2.20
CA TYR A 49 5.92 -5.80 2.44
C TYR A 49 5.25 -4.52 1.92
N LEU A 50 4.82 -4.51 0.65
CA LEU A 50 4.18 -3.33 0.06
C LEU A 50 2.87 -2.97 0.76
N THR A 51 2.08 -3.96 1.18
CA THR A 51 0.86 -3.73 1.96
C THR A 51 1.17 -3.07 3.31
N ASP A 52 2.23 -3.51 3.99
CA ASP A 52 2.67 -2.91 5.25
C ASP A 52 3.18 -1.48 5.06
N VAL A 53 4.00 -1.25 4.04
CA VAL A 53 4.52 0.08 3.69
C VAL A 53 3.38 1.06 3.38
N VAL A 54 2.45 0.67 2.51
CA VAL A 54 1.33 1.53 2.13
C VAL A 54 0.44 1.82 3.34
N ARG A 55 0.14 0.82 4.18
CA ARG A 55 -0.67 1.02 5.39
C ARG A 55 -0.05 2.02 6.37
N ARG A 56 1.28 2.07 6.47
CA ARG A 56 1.99 2.95 7.42
C ARG A 56 2.24 4.35 6.88
N ASN A 57 2.28 4.53 5.56
CA ASN A 57 2.78 5.76 4.93
C ASN A 57 1.77 6.44 4.01
N ALA A 58 0.68 5.77 3.64
CA ALA A 58 -0.39 6.40 2.88
C ALA A 58 -1.11 7.45 3.72
N PRO A 59 -1.44 8.62 3.15
CA PRO A 59 -2.33 9.58 3.79
C PRO A 59 -3.70 8.97 4.12
N ASP A 60 -4.32 9.43 5.21
CA ASP A 60 -5.61 8.91 5.68
C ASP A 60 -6.77 9.19 4.70
N ASP A 61 -6.63 10.17 3.81
CA ASP A 61 -7.63 10.58 2.83
C ASP A 61 -7.44 9.91 1.45
N VAL A 62 -6.57 8.90 1.35
CA VAL A 62 -6.41 8.13 0.11
C VAL A 62 -7.72 7.42 -0.26
N THR A 63 -8.20 7.67 -1.48
CA THR A 63 -9.43 7.09 -2.00
C THR A 63 -9.17 5.76 -2.72
N GLN A 64 -8.15 5.73 -3.59
CA GLN A 64 -7.77 4.54 -4.34
C GLN A 64 -6.26 4.49 -4.53
N THR A 65 -5.69 3.29 -4.42
CA THR A 65 -4.28 3.03 -4.70
C THR A 65 -4.10 2.39 -6.08
N TYR A 66 -3.09 2.83 -6.82
CA TYR A 66 -2.64 2.25 -8.08
C TYR A 66 -1.18 1.82 -7.93
N ASN A 67 -0.92 0.52 -8.07
CA ASN A 67 0.41 -0.05 -7.83
C ASN A 67 1.13 -0.33 -9.16
N TYR A 68 2.24 0.37 -9.37
CA TYR A 68 3.17 0.16 -10.47
C TYR A 68 4.41 -0.55 -9.93
N PHE A 69 4.32 -1.87 -9.87
CA PHE A 69 5.41 -2.75 -9.46
C PHE A 69 6.20 -3.23 -10.67
N LEU A 70 7.52 -3.22 -10.56
CA LEU A 70 8.45 -3.89 -11.48
C LEU A 70 9.10 -5.08 -10.76
N PRO A 71 9.24 -6.26 -11.40
CA PRO A 71 10.03 -7.35 -10.85
C PRO A 71 11.53 -7.07 -10.97
N ALA A 72 12.38 -7.94 -10.41
CA ALA A 72 13.81 -7.88 -10.62
C ALA A 72 14.16 -7.95 -12.12
N SER A 73 15.21 -7.26 -12.55
CA SER A 73 15.53 -7.09 -13.97
C SER A 73 16.05 -8.35 -14.66
N ASP A 74 16.42 -9.36 -13.89
CA ASP A 74 16.79 -10.69 -14.36
C ASP A 74 15.60 -11.67 -14.48
N THR A 75 14.39 -11.23 -14.11
CA THR A 75 13.17 -12.03 -14.28
C THR A 75 12.86 -12.25 -15.75
N GLU A 76 12.50 -13.47 -16.14
CA GLU A 76 12.07 -13.78 -17.51
C GLU A 76 10.91 -12.87 -17.93
N GLY A 77 11.08 -12.19 -19.07
CA GLY A 77 10.08 -11.27 -19.61
C GLY A 77 10.02 -9.90 -18.94
N TYR A 78 11.03 -9.52 -18.15
CA TYR A 78 11.15 -8.20 -17.51
C TYR A 78 10.83 -7.05 -18.46
N GLU A 79 11.43 -7.02 -19.67
CA GLU A 79 11.23 -5.93 -20.63
C GLU A 79 9.77 -5.77 -21.06
N GLN A 80 9.02 -6.87 -21.19
CA GLN A 80 7.59 -6.78 -21.51
C GLN A 80 6.78 -6.27 -20.32
N VAL A 81 7.16 -6.64 -19.09
CA VAL A 81 6.52 -6.11 -17.88
C VAL A 81 6.82 -4.63 -17.73
N TYR A 82 8.07 -4.21 -17.88
CA TYR A 82 8.49 -2.81 -17.86
C TYR A 82 7.70 -1.98 -18.87
N SER A 83 7.69 -2.39 -20.13
CA SER A 83 6.99 -1.67 -21.21
C SER A 83 5.49 -1.52 -20.91
N ARG A 84 4.85 -2.59 -20.42
CA ARG A 84 3.42 -2.55 -20.05
C ARG A 84 3.15 -1.64 -18.86
N GLN A 85 4.02 -1.68 -17.84
CA GLN A 85 3.84 -0.85 -16.66
C GLN A 85 4.05 0.64 -16.97
N LEU A 86 5.04 0.95 -17.81
CA LEU A 86 5.25 2.30 -18.33
C LEU A 86 4.04 2.78 -19.13
N GLU A 87 3.54 1.99 -20.08
CA GLU A 87 2.33 2.33 -20.86
C GLU A 87 1.10 2.53 -19.96
N ASN A 88 0.94 1.68 -18.93
CA ASN A 88 -0.16 1.77 -17.97
C ASN A 88 -0.12 3.08 -17.19
N VAL A 89 1.05 3.49 -16.71
CA VAL A 89 1.19 4.74 -15.95
C VAL A 89 1.04 5.96 -16.86
N GLU A 90 1.64 5.96 -18.05
CA GLU A 90 1.49 7.04 -19.03
C GLU A 90 0.03 7.22 -19.42
N THR A 91 -0.68 6.12 -19.71
CA THR A 91 -2.11 6.15 -20.02
C THR A 91 -2.94 6.71 -18.87
N ALA A 92 -2.61 6.37 -17.62
CA ALA A 92 -3.29 6.91 -16.45
C ALA A 92 -3.06 8.42 -16.30
N LEU A 93 -1.81 8.87 -16.43
CA LEU A 93 -1.41 10.27 -16.33
C LEU A 93 -2.08 11.12 -17.42
N LEU A 94 -2.19 10.61 -18.65
CA LEU A 94 -2.89 11.27 -19.76
C LEU A 94 -4.41 11.44 -19.52
N ARG A 95 -5.01 10.59 -18.68
CA ARG A 95 -6.47 10.60 -18.44
C ARG A 95 -6.90 11.51 -17.29
N THR A 96 -5.99 12.29 -16.71
CA THR A 96 -6.20 13.10 -15.49
C THR A 96 -6.64 12.23 -14.31
N ILE A 97 -5.73 12.03 -13.36
CA ILE A 97 -5.99 11.18 -12.20
C ILE A 97 -6.76 12.00 -11.15
N PRO A 98 -7.89 11.50 -10.61
CA PRO A 98 -8.64 12.21 -9.60
C PRO A 98 -7.81 12.52 -8.34
N PRO A 99 -8.00 13.69 -7.70
CA PRO A 99 -7.42 13.99 -6.40
C PRO A 99 -7.80 12.95 -5.34
N GLY A 100 -6.91 12.74 -4.36
CA GLY A 100 -7.07 11.71 -3.33
C GLY A 100 -6.60 10.32 -3.76
N ASN A 101 -6.26 10.10 -5.02
CA ASN A 101 -5.69 8.85 -5.47
C ASN A 101 -4.17 8.80 -5.22
N LEU A 102 -3.67 7.60 -4.93
CA LEU A 102 -2.26 7.32 -4.65
C LEU A 102 -1.66 6.41 -5.73
N LEU A 103 -0.61 6.89 -6.41
CA LEU A 103 0.22 6.10 -7.32
C LEU A 103 1.45 5.61 -6.57
N ILE A 104 1.72 4.31 -6.63
CA ILE A 104 2.79 3.67 -5.86
C ILE A 104 3.77 3.04 -6.83
N PHE A 105 5.02 3.46 -6.77
CA PHE A 105 6.11 2.95 -7.59
C PHE A 105 7.06 2.14 -6.71
N SER A 106 7.30 0.89 -7.10
CA SER A 106 8.13 -0.02 -6.32
C SER A 106 8.79 -1.08 -7.20
N SER A 107 9.93 -1.59 -6.73
CA SER A 107 10.71 -2.62 -7.41
C SER A 107 11.68 -3.25 -6.41
N PRO A 108 12.04 -4.54 -6.57
CA PRO A 108 13.19 -5.12 -5.89
C PRO A 108 14.51 -4.44 -6.24
N GLU A 109 14.55 -3.73 -7.37
CA GLU A 109 15.62 -2.84 -7.78
C GLU A 109 15.09 -1.39 -7.78
N PRO A 110 15.25 -0.63 -6.68
CA PRO A 110 14.70 0.72 -6.52
C PRO A 110 14.96 1.68 -7.68
N GLY A 111 16.19 1.65 -8.21
CA GLY A 111 16.58 2.49 -9.35
C GLY A 111 15.71 2.26 -10.59
N ARG A 112 15.20 1.04 -10.81
CA ARG A 112 14.29 0.75 -11.93
C ARG A 112 12.92 1.38 -11.76
N ALA A 113 12.39 1.40 -10.53
CA ALA A 113 11.15 2.11 -10.25
C ALA A 113 11.32 3.63 -10.45
N ALA A 114 12.46 4.16 -10.02
CA ALA A 114 12.82 5.57 -10.21
C ALA A 114 13.00 5.94 -11.70
N ASP A 115 13.64 5.07 -12.49
CA ASP A 115 13.77 5.23 -13.95
C ASP A 115 12.38 5.29 -14.62
N MET A 116 11.48 4.36 -14.26
CA MET A 116 10.10 4.36 -14.78
C MET A 116 9.34 5.63 -14.40
N MET A 117 9.51 6.14 -13.17
CA MET A 117 8.92 7.42 -12.76
C MET A 117 9.46 8.58 -13.57
N VAL A 118 10.78 8.67 -13.77
CA VAL A 118 11.38 9.74 -14.60
C VAL A 118 10.77 9.70 -16.00
N SER A 119 10.76 8.53 -16.66
CA SER A 119 10.18 8.40 -18.00
C SER A 119 8.69 8.77 -18.04
N ALA A 120 7.89 8.30 -17.08
CA ALA A 120 6.45 8.56 -17.07
C ALA A 120 6.11 10.05 -16.84
N PHE A 121 6.89 10.75 -16.00
CA PHE A 121 6.61 12.13 -15.61
C PHE A 121 7.17 13.18 -16.58
N GLU A 122 8.08 12.81 -17.49
CA GLU A 122 8.57 13.71 -18.56
C GLU A 122 7.44 14.31 -19.42
N LEU A 123 6.34 13.57 -19.57
CA LEU A 123 5.21 13.96 -20.43
C LEU A 123 4.06 14.63 -19.66
N VAL A 124 4.20 14.82 -18.35
CA VAL A 124 3.11 15.32 -17.49
C VAL A 124 3.18 16.84 -17.39
N PRO A 125 2.12 17.58 -17.79
CA PRO A 125 2.14 19.02 -17.71
C PRO A 125 2.24 19.53 -16.26
N GLN A 126 2.90 20.68 -16.09
CA GLN A 126 2.96 21.38 -14.80
C GLN A 126 1.55 21.61 -14.23
N ASN A 127 1.38 21.44 -12.91
CA ASN A 127 0.12 21.64 -12.19
C ASN A 127 -1.09 20.81 -12.70
N SER A 128 -0.87 19.71 -13.42
CA SER A 128 -1.95 18.86 -13.95
C SER A 128 -2.48 17.79 -12.99
N LEU A 129 -1.78 17.53 -11.86
CA LEU A 129 -2.13 16.49 -10.89
C LEU A 129 -2.40 17.04 -9.47
N PRO A 130 -3.14 18.16 -9.29
CA PRO A 130 -3.36 18.72 -7.97
C PRO A 130 -4.09 17.73 -7.06
N GLY A 131 -3.53 17.48 -5.88
CA GLY A 131 -4.12 16.60 -4.87
C GLY A 131 -3.98 15.11 -5.15
N VAL A 132 -3.24 14.71 -6.18
CA VAL A 132 -2.81 13.32 -6.38
C VAL A 132 -1.60 13.04 -5.50
N TYR A 133 -1.55 11.85 -4.91
CA TYR A 133 -0.39 11.36 -4.17
C TYR A 133 0.48 10.48 -5.05
N VAL A 134 1.80 10.63 -4.96
CA VAL A 134 2.77 9.83 -5.70
C VAL A 134 3.82 9.33 -4.72
N MET A 135 3.90 8.02 -4.54
CA MET A 135 4.80 7.36 -3.61
C MET A 135 5.89 6.60 -4.36
N LEU A 136 7.16 6.88 -4.02
CA LEU A 136 8.30 6.03 -4.37
C LEU A 136 8.73 5.23 -3.14
N ILE A 137 8.81 3.91 -3.30
CA ILE A 137 9.46 3.01 -2.33
C ILE A 137 10.83 2.66 -2.91
N GLY A 138 11.90 3.24 -2.34
CA GLY A 138 13.23 3.11 -2.93
C GLY A 138 14.36 3.62 -2.06
N ASN A 139 15.50 3.96 -2.67
CA ASN A 139 16.67 4.47 -1.95
C ASN A 139 16.71 6.00 -1.94
N PRO A 140 17.42 6.65 -0.99
CA PRO A 140 17.50 8.12 -0.95
C PRO A 140 18.07 8.75 -2.22
N ASP A 141 18.99 8.08 -2.92
CA ASP A 141 19.55 8.55 -4.19
C ASP A 141 18.49 8.62 -5.31
N ASP A 142 17.45 7.77 -5.24
CA ASP A 142 16.34 7.76 -6.18
C ASP A 142 15.38 8.93 -5.92
N GLU A 143 15.17 9.30 -4.65
CA GLU A 143 14.32 10.43 -4.25
C GLU A 143 14.75 11.72 -4.96
N ALA A 144 16.06 12.00 -4.92
CA ALA A 144 16.64 13.23 -5.45
C ALA A 144 16.36 13.41 -6.95
N ARG A 145 16.19 12.31 -7.70
CA ARG A 145 15.91 12.33 -9.13
C ARG A 145 14.43 12.55 -9.45
N VAL A 146 13.52 12.01 -8.64
CA VAL A 146 12.09 11.96 -8.98
C VAL A 146 11.27 13.11 -8.37
N LYS A 147 11.72 13.63 -7.23
CA LYS A 147 10.92 14.57 -6.43
C LYS A 147 10.53 15.84 -7.19
N GLY A 148 11.52 16.51 -7.78
CA GLY A 148 11.31 17.75 -8.53
C GLY A 148 10.28 17.59 -9.66
N PRO A 149 10.52 16.69 -10.63
CA PRO A 149 9.58 16.44 -11.73
C PRO A 149 8.17 16.10 -11.26
N VAL A 150 8.02 15.31 -10.18
CA VAL A 150 6.70 14.97 -9.63
C VAL A 150 6.02 16.19 -8.99
N GLU A 151 6.73 16.94 -8.14
CA GLU A 151 6.16 18.11 -7.45
C GLU A 151 5.79 19.24 -8.43
N GLU A 152 6.49 19.39 -9.55
CA GLU A 152 6.14 20.33 -10.62
C GLU A 152 4.75 20.05 -11.24
N THR A 153 4.28 18.80 -11.20
CA THR A 153 2.92 18.45 -11.65
C THR A 153 1.82 18.90 -10.67
N GLY A 154 2.19 19.38 -9.48
CA GLY A 154 1.27 19.70 -8.39
C GLY A 154 0.85 18.49 -7.55
N ALA A 155 1.38 17.31 -7.85
CA ALA A 155 1.20 16.12 -7.03
C ALA A 155 1.95 16.22 -5.70
N ARG A 156 1.46 15.52 -4.68
CA ARG A 156 2.11 15.38 -3.38
C ARG A 156 3.02 14.16 -3.40
N PHE A 157 4.32 14.41 -3.42
CA PHE A 157 5.32 13.36 -3.43
C PHE A 157 5.55 12.77 -2.03
N ILE A 158 5.64 11.44 -1.95
CA ILE A 158 5.87 10.67 -0.73
C ILE A 158 7.07 9.74 -0.98
N PHE A 159 8.13 9.90 -0.21
CA PHE A 159 9.26 8.98 -0.26
C PHE A 159 9.21 8.01 0.92
N VAL A 160 9.38 6.73 0.64
CA VAL A 160 9.59 5.70 1.65
C VAL A 160 10.89 4.97 1.34
N GLU A 161 11.83 5.05 2.28
CA GLU A 161 13.08 4.32 2.19
C GLU A 161 12.83 2.81 2.27
N MET A 162 13.36 2.04 1.32
CA MET A 162 13.28 0.58 1.32
C MET A 162 14.24 -0.01 2.35
N LYS A 163 13.71 -0.69 3.38
CA LYS A 163 14.46 -1.19 4.55
C LYS A 163 14.16 -2.64 4.86
#